data_AF-A0A2Y9BJE0-F1
#
_entry.id   AF-A0A2Y9BJE0-F1
#
_cell.length_a   1.000
_cell.length_b   1.000
_cell.length_c   1.000
_cell.angle_alpha   90.00
_cell.angle_beta   90.00
_cell.angle_gamma   90.00
#
_symmetry.space_group_name_H-M   'P 1'
#
loop_
_entity.id
_entity.type
_entity.pdbx_description
1 polymer ?
#
loop_
_entity_poly.entity_id
_entity_poly.type
_entity_poly.pdbx_seq_one_letter_code
_entity_poly.pdbx_strand_id
1 'polypeptide(L)'
;MAMTADIKMQIEAIKNQSRIKVIDYGDTVLLTDGWKGPYIKKDKLIIDLDKINHPEGGETYDPNKLKLIKLKRTNHLLITGNRIAIRFDTEDGEHIWTRNDWMKEYGNAFGYATEETKTSVIPIGINGDPLGIVLCMRITDND
;
A
#
# COMPACT_ATOMS: atom_id res chain seq x y z
N MET A 1 15.27 9.35 12.22
CA MET A 1 13.82 9.16 12.04
C MET A 1 13.61 8.75 10.58
N ALA A 2 13.08 7.57 10.29
CA ALA A 2 12.82 7.17 8.90
C ALA A 2 11.60 7.93 8.37
N MET A 3 11.65 8.41 7.12
CA MET A 3 10.48 9.05 6.50
C MET A 3 9.36 8.02 6.31
N THR A 4 8.15 8.42 6.67
CA THR A 4 6.91 7.65 6.52
C THR A 4 6.48 7.57 5.05
N ALA A 5 5.64 6.57 4.73
CA ALA A 5 5.18 6.32 3.37
C ALA A 5 4.50 7.55 2.72
N ASP A 6 3.67 8.27 3.48
CA ASP A 6 2.98 9.50 3.07
C ASP A 6 3.95 10.61 2.64
N ILE A 7 4.93 10.95 3.48
CA ILE A 7 5.94 11.98 3.17
C ILE A 7 6.76 11.59 1.95
N LYS A 8 7.20 10.33 1.88
CA LYS A 8 7.98 9.82 0.73
C LYS A 8 7.20 9.93 -0.57
N MET A 9 5.92 9.55 -0.56
CA MET A 9 5.12 9.58 -1.78
C MET A 9 4.78 11.01 -2.22
N GLN A 10 4.56 11.93 -1.28
CA GLN A 10 4.39 13.34 -1.61
C GLN A 10 5.66 13.95 -2.24
N ILE A 11 6.85 13.61 -1.73
CA ILE A 11 8.13 14.01 -2.34
C ILE A 11 8.27 13.42 -3.75
N GLU A 12 7.93 12.15 -3.93
CA GLU A 12 7.99 11.48 -5.23
C GLU A 12 7.01 12.11 -6.23
N ALA A 13 5.82 12.49 -5.78
CA ALA A 13 4.83 13.19 -6.59
C ALA A 13 5.33 14.56 -7.07
N ILE A 14 6.11 15.28 -6.26
CA ILE A 14 6.75 16.55 -6.68
C ILE A 14 7.83 16.28 -7.73
N LYS A 15 8.66 15.25 -7.53
CA LYS A 15 9.81 14.94 -8.38
C LYS A 15 9.42 14.33 -9.72
N ASN A 16 8.42 13.45 -9.73
CA ASN A 16 8.08 12.57 -10.83
C ASN A 16 6.56 12.53 -11.05
N GLN A 17 5.94 13.71 -11.25
CA GLN A 17 4.48 13.89 -11.39
C GLN A 17 3.83 12.90 -12.37
N SER A 18 4.50 12.56 -13.48
CA SER A 18 3.97 11.64 -14.50
C SER A 18 3.88 10.17 -14.07
N ARG A 19 4.61 9.78 -13.01
CA ARG A 19 4.64 8.41 -12.48
C ARG A 19 3.69 8.19 -11.32
N ILE A 20 3.24 9.27 -10.69
CA ILE A 20 2.31 9.20 -9.57
C ILE A 20 0.90 9.47 -10.07
N LYS A 21 -0.04 8.73 -9.48
CA LYS A 21 -1.47 8.89 -9.71
C LYS A 21 -2.14 9.24 -8.40
N VAL A 22 -3.18 10.05 -8.48
CA VAL A 22 -4.08 10.38 -7.37
C VAL A 22 -5.40 9.66 -7.62
N ILE A 23 -5.85 8.87 -6.66
CA ILE A 23 -7.23 8.39 -6.63
C ILE A 23 -7.95 9.09 -5.48
N ASP A 24 -9.01 9.82 -5.80
CA ASP A 24 -9.74 10.65 -4.84
C ASP A 24 -10.96 9.90 -4.28
N TYR A 25 -11.05 9.82 -2.95
CA TYR A 25 -12.15 9.19 -2.20
C TYR A 25 -12.90 10.20 -1.31
N GLY A 26 -12.94 11.48 -1.68
CA GLY A 26 -13.56 12.53 -0.90
C GLY A 26 -12.55 13.20 0.03
N ASP A 27 -12.58 12.89 1.33
CA ASP A 27 -11.67 13.52 2.32
C ASP A 27 -10.27 12.90 2.35
N THR A 28 -10.10 11.76 1.67
CA THR A 28 -8.86 10.98 1.61
C THR A 28 -8.50 10.69 0.17
N VAL A 29 -7.21 10.73 -0.13
CA VAL A 29 -6.67 10.34 -1.44
C VAL A 29 -5.69 9.19 -1.29
N LEU A 30 -5.59 8.37 -2.32
CA LEU A 30 -4.50 7.41 -2.50
C LEU A 30 -3.50 7.99 -3.50
N LEU A 31 -2.27 8.29 -3.03
CA LEU A 31 -1.15 8.62 -3.91
C LEU A 31 -0.41 7.34 -4.26
N THR A 32 -0.41 6.93 -5.53
CA THR A 32 0.12 5.61 -5.93
C THR A 32 1.07 5.69 -7.10
N ASP A 33 2.10 4.83 -7.08
CA ASP A 33 3.00 4.58 -8.21
C ASP A 33 2.52 3.41 -9.09
N GLY A 34 1.31 2.89 -8.83
CA GLY A 34 0.73 1.73 -9.49
C GLY A 34 1.03 0.40 -8.81
N TRP A 35 1.95 0.36 -7.84
CA TRP A 35 2.27 -0.84 -7.06
C TRP A 35 2.05 -0.65 -5.56
N LYS A 36 2.18 0.57 -5.07
CA LYS A 36 1.90 0.94 -3.69
C LYS A 36 1.45 2.38 -3.61
N GLY A 37 0.77 2.69 -2.52
CA GLY A 37 0.43 4.07 -2.21
C GLY A 37 -0.08 4.26 -0.79
N PRO A 38 0.33 5.31 -0.07
CA PRO A 38 -0.31 5.70 1.18
C PRO A 38 -1.68 6.34 0.94
N TYR A 39 -2.59 6.11 1.88
CA TYR A 39 -3.77 6.95 2.04
C TYR A 39 -3.40 8.21 2.81
N ILE A 40 -3.82 9.37 2.30
CA ILE A 40 -3.52 10.66 2.90
C ILE A 40 -4.81 11.49 2.96
N LYS A 41 -5.14 11.99 4.15
CA LYS A 41 -6.24 12.95 4.31
C LYS A 41 -5.89 14.25 3.60
N LYS A 42 -6.85 14.88 2.94
CA LYS A 42 -6.60 16.09 2.14
C LYS A 42 -6.06 17.26 2.97
N ASP A 43 -6.46 17.37 4.23
CA ASP A 43 -5.95 18.36 5.19
C ASP A 43 -4.46 18.19 5.55
N LYS A 44 -3.86 17.04 5.23
CA LYS A 44 -2.44 16.72 5.46
C LYS A 44 -1.60 16.78 4.19
N LEU A 45 -2.20 17.08 3.04
CA LEU A 45 -1.46 17.21 1.79
C LEU A 45 -0.66 18.51 1.76
N ILE A 46 0.57 18.41 1.30
CA ILE A 46 1.47 19.57 1.05
C ILE A 46 1.71 19.79 -0.45
N ILE A 47 1.08 18.97 -1.30
CA ILE A 47 1.23 19.01 -2.75
C ILE A 47 -0.05 19.47 -3.42
N ASP A 48 0.11 20.06 -4.60
CA ASP A 48 -0.99 20.47 -5.47
C ASP A 48 -1.45 19.26 -6.30
N LEU A 49 -2.63 18.74 -5.96
CA LEU A 49 -3.20 17.55 -6.61
C LEU A 49 -3.56 17.79 -8.08
N ASP A 50 -3.85 19.02 -8.48
CA ASP A 50 -4.25 19.36 -9.86
C ASP A 50 -3.12 19.12 -10.87
N LYS A 51 -1.88 19.01 -10.37
CA LYS A 51 -0.67 18.74 -11.17
C LYS A 51 -0.35 17.26 -11.31
N ILE A 52 -1.14 16.37 -10.72
CA ILE A 52 -0.90 14.93 -10.72
C ILE A 52 -1.97 14.25 -11.57
N ASN A 53 -1.68 13.08 -12.12
CA ASN A 53 -2.63 12.33 -12.95
C ASN A 53 -3.78 11.73 -12.13
N HIS A 54 -5.03 11.95 -12.55
CA HIS A 54 -6.25 11.42 -11.94
C HIS A 54 -6.86 10.35 -12.86
N PRO A 55 -6.48 9.07 -12.72
CA PRO A 55 -7.08 8.00 -13.51
C PRO A 55 -8.59 7.88 -13.26
N GLU A 56 -9.35 7.62 -14.32
CA GLU A 56 -10.77 7.25 -14.23
C GLU A 56 -10.93 5.86 -13.61
N GLY A 57 -11.91 5.70 -12.72
CA GLY A 57 -12.20 4.44 -12.06
C GLY A 57 -11.25 4.15 -10.88
N GLY A 58 -11.75 4.31 -9.66
CA GLY A 58 -10.93 4.23 -8.45
C GLY A 58 -11.49 3.39 -7.31
N GLU A 59 -12.73 2.89 -7.42
CA GLU A 59 -13.43 2.32 -6.26
C GLU A 59 -12.81 1.05 -5.68
N THR A 60 -12.03 0.31 -6.45
CA THR A 60 -11.40 -0.96 -6.04
C THR A 60 -10.61 -0.84 -4.73
N TYR A 61 -10.08 0.35 -4.49
CA TYR A 61 -9.18 0.65 -3.37
C TYR A 61 -9.74 1.74 -2.45
N ASP A 62 -11.06 1.97 -2.46
CA ASP A 62 -11.69 2.94 -1.56
C ASP A 62 -11.61 2.44 -0.10
N PRO A 63 -10.85 3.12 0.78
CA PRO A 63 -10.63 2.66 2.15
C PRO A 63 -11.92 2.53 2.97
N ASN A 64 -13.00 3.19 2.56
CA ASN A 64 -14.30 3.15 3.25
C ASN A 64 -15.19 1.98 2.79
N LYS A 65 -14.88 1.37 1.64
CA LYS A 65 -15.67 0.27 1.06
C LYS A 65 -14.96 -1.08 1.17
N LEU A 66 -13.66 -1.09 1.50
CA LEU A 66 -12.87 -2.31 1.61
C LEU A 66 -13.37 -3.20 2.75
N LYS A 67 -13.69 -4.46 2.40
CA LYS A 67 -13.89 -5.52 3.38
C LYS A 67 -12.53 -6.11 3.74
N LEU A 68 -12.07 -5.86 4.96
CA LEU A 68 -10.74 -6.23 5.42
C LEU A 68 -10.73 -7.61 6.07
N ILE A 69 -9.83 -8.46 5.59
CA ILE A 69 -9.49 -9.77 6.15
C ILE A 69 -8.14 -9.65 6.82
N LYS A 70 -8.03 -10.06 8.08
CA LYS A 70 -6.80 -9.91 8.85
C LYS A 70 -5.68 -10.78 8.29
N LEU A 71 -4.46 -10.25 8.30
CA LEU A 71 -3.25 -10.98 7.93
C LEU A 71 -2.29 -11.11 9.11
N LYS A 72 -1.59 -12.24 9.16
CA LYS A 72 -0.46 -12.46 10.05
C LYS A 72 0.84 -12.29 9.30
N ARG A 73 1.59 -11.22 9.60
CA ARG A 73 2.97 -11.06 9.12
C ARG A 73 3.83 -12.18 9.69
N THR A 74 4.65 -12.80 8.85
CA THR A 74 5.58 -13.84 9.28
C THR A 74 7.05 -13.39 9.18
N ASN A 75 7.96 -14.22 9.67
CA ASN A 75 9.40 -14.02 9.53
C ASN A 75 9.99 -14.65 8.26
N HIS A 76 9.15 -15.22 7.38
CA HIS A 76 9.62 -15.80 6.12
C HIS A 76 9.98 -14.68 5.15
N LEU A 77 11.20 -14.79 4.62
CA LEU A 77 11.73 -13.91 3.60
C LEU A 77 12.10 -14.76 2.39
N LEU A 78 11.79 -14.26 1.21
CA LEU A 78 12.17 -14.88 -0.06
C LEU A 78 12.97 -13.86 -0.86
N ILE A 79 14.13 -14.25 -1.37
CA ILE A 79 14.90 -13.41 -2.29
C ILE A 79 14.44 -13.75 -3.71
N THR A 80 13.90 -12.76 -4.42
CA THR A 80 13.42 -12.89 -5.80
C THR A 80 14.10 -11.82 -6.66
N GLY A 81 15.07 -12.24 -7.46
CA GLY A 81 15.95 -11.34 -8.21
C GLY A 81 16.70 -10.38 -7.27
N ASN A 82 16.48 -9.07 -7.45
CA ASN A 82 17.08 -8.03 -6.60
C ASN A 82 16.15 -7.55 -5.46
N ARG A 83 15.08 -8.29 -5.16
CA ARG A 83 14.04 -7.91 -4.19
C ARG A 83 13.96 -8.92 -3.08
N ILE A 84 13.60 -8.45 -1.89
CA ILE A 84 13.24 -9.30 -0.77
C ILE A 84 11.73 -9.23 -0.63
N ALA A 85 11.06 -10.36 -0.78
CA ALA A 85 9.66 -10.53 -0.47
C ALA A 85 9.49 -10.98 0.98
N ILE A 86 8.39 -10.56 1.61
CA ILE A 86 7.99 -10.98 2.95
C ILE A 86 6.60 -11.61 2.88
N ARG A 87 6.39 -12.66 3.68
CA ARG A 87 5.15 -13.44 3.68
C ARG A 87 4.16 -12.98 4.75
N PHE A 88 2.90 -12.95 4.36
CA PHE A 88 1.72 -12.81 5.20
C PHE A 88 0.85 -14.05 5.05
N ASP A 89 0.34 -14.57 6.16
CA ASP A 89 -0.55 -15.72 6.17
C ASP A 89 -1.99 -15.24 6.42
N THR A 90 -2.95 -15.75 5.66
CA THR A 90 -4.39 -15.61 5.94
C THR A 90 -4.82 -16.62 7.01
N GLU A 91 -6.01 -16.41 7.60
CA GLU A 91 -6.58 -17.39 8.55
C GLU A 91 -6.86 -18.75 7.88
N ASP A 92 -7.16 -18.74 6.57
CA ASP A 92 -7.43 -19.94 5.78
C ASP A 92 -6.14 -20.69 5.35
N GLY A 93 -4.97 -20.22 5.76
CA GLY A 93 -3.67 -20.85 5.46
C GLY A 93 -3.08 -20.48 4.10
N GLU A 94 -3.63 -19.50 3.38
CA GLU A 94 -3.03 -18.98 2.15
C GLU A 94 -1.84 -18.06 2.44
N HIS A 95 -0.91 -17.99 1.48
CA HIS A 95 0.31 -17.20 1.59
C HIS A 95 0.30 -16.05 0.59
N ILE A 96 0.46 -14.84 1.12
CA ILE A 96 0.54 -13.60 0.36
C ILE A 96 1.95 -13.04 0.51
N TRP A 97 2.53 -12.57 -0.59
CA TRP A 97 3.89 -12.03 -0.61
C TRP A 97 3.89 -10.58 -1.05
N THR A 98 4.63 -9.72 -0.37
CA THR A 98 4.86 -8.33 -0.80
C THR A 98 6.32 -7.94 -0.67
N ARG A 99 6.71 -6.84 -1.31
CA ARG A 99 8.08 -6.33 -1.24
C ARG A 99 8.38 -5.78 0.16
N ASN A 100 9.45 -6.27 0.78
CA ASN A 100 9.81 -5.95 2.16
C ASN A 100 10.20 -4.47 2.36
N ASP A 101 10.90 -3.87 1.39
CA ASP A 101 11.29 -2.45 1.45
C ASP A 101 10.07 -1.52 1.44
N TRP A 102 9.03 -1.86 0.67
CA TRP A 102 7.75 -1.15 0.67
C TRP A 102 7.01 -1.28 1.99
N MET A 103 6.92 -2.49 2.55
CA MET A 103 6.26 -2.70 3.84
C MET A 103 6.97 -1.96 4.99
N LYS A 104 8.29 -1.78 4.91
CA LYS A 104 9.06 -1.02 5.92
C LYS A 104 8.71 0.47 5.95
N GLU A 105 8.12 1.03 4.90
CA GLU A 105 7.68 2.44 4.87
C GLU A 105 6.48 2.69 5.81
N TYR A 106 5.75 1.62 6.15
CA TYR A 106 4.63 1.61 7.08
C TYR A 106 5.08 1.07 8.46
N GLY A 107 6.23 1.52 8.96
CA GLY A 107 6.78 1.10 10.24
C GLY A 107 5.90 1.44 11.46
N ASN A 108 4.90 2.31 11.27
CA ASN A 108 3.87 2.67 12.25
C ASN A 108 2.60 1.80 12.17
N ALA A 109 2.54 0.82 11.27
CA ALA A 109 1.41 -0.10 11.18
C ALA A 109 1.34 -0.97 12.44
N PHE A 110 0.15 -1.02 13.03
CA PHE A 110 -0.17 -1.89 14.18
C PHE A 110 -0.57 -3.30 13.72
N GLY A 111 -1.10 -3.42 12.51
CA GLY A 111 -1.50 -4.69 11.92
C GLY A 111 -1.50 -4.63 10.40
N TYR A 112 -1.91 -5.74 9.79
CA TYR A 112 -2.01 -5.88 8.34
C TYR A 112 -3.30 -6.61 7.99
N ALA A 113 -3.89 -6.22 6.87
CA ALA A 113 -5.08 -6.83 6.32
C ALA A 113 -4.94 -7.01 4.80
N THR A 114 -5.90 -7.68 4.19
CA THR A 114 -6.08 -7.79 2.75
C THR A 114 -7.56 -7.67 2.42
N GLU A 115 -7.86 -7.37 1.17
CA GLU A 115 -9.21 -7.40 0.62
C GLU A 115 -9.59 -8.80 0.11
N GLU A 116 -10.86 -8.99 -0.22
CA GLU A 116 -11.43 -10.28 -0.67
C GLU A 116 -10.69 -10.91 -1.87
N THR A 117 -10.14 -10.09 -2.78
CA THR A 117 -9.37 -10.55 -3.94
C THR A 117 -7.93 -10.95 -3.61
N LYS A 118 -7.45 -10.64 -2.39
CA LYS A 118 -6.10 -10.95 -1.88
C LYS A 118 -4.96 -10.41 -2.76
N THR A 119 -5.26 -9.35 -3.51
CA THR A 119 -4.33 -8.72 -4.45
C THR A 119 -3.43 -7.68 -3.81
N SER A 120 -3.71 -7.29 -2.57
CA SER A 120 -2.93 -6.31 -1.84
C SER A 120 -2.82 -6.58 -0.35
N VAL A 121 -1.78 -6.03 0.27
CA VAL A 121 -1.63 -5.92 1.72
C VAL A 121 -1.87 -4.48 2.12
N ILE A 122 -2.75 -4.31 3.10
CA ILE A 122 -3.21 -3.03 3.63
C ILE A 122 -2.63 -2.89 5.04
N PRO A 123 -1.64 -2.00 5.26
CA PRO A 123 -1.14 -1.70 6.59
C PRO A 123 -2.21 -0.95 7.39
N ILE A 124 -2.43 -1.36 8.64
CA ILE A 124 -3.49 -0.82 9.52
C ILE A 124 -2.86 -0.04 10.66
N GLY A 125 -3.32 1.20 10.88
CA GLY A 125 -2.89 2.05 11.98
C GLY A 125 -3.45 1.63 13.32
N ILE A 126 -2.95 2.22 14.41
CA ILE A 126 -3.43 1.93 15.77
C ILE A 126 -4.93 2.21 15.97
N ASN A 127 -5.48 3.15 15.20
CA ASN A 127 -6.90 3.49 15.22
C ASN A 127 -7.79 2.54 14.40
N GLY A 128 -7.20 1.55 13.73
CA GLY A 128 -7.91 0.68 12.79
C GLY A 128 -7.97 1.22 11.35
N ASP A 129 -7.54 2.45 11.11
CA ASP A 129 -7.57 3.08 9.79
C ASP A 129 -6.57 2.43 8.81
N PRO A 130 -6.96 2.18 7.54
CA PRO A 130 -6.03 1.84 6.47
C PRO A 130 -5.00 2.95 6.25
N LEU A 131 -3.72 2.60 6.25
CA LEU A 131 -2.61 3.55 6.03
C LEU A 131 -2.19 3.64 4.56
N GLY A 132 -2.51 2.63 3.77
CA GLY A 132 -2.16 2.56 2.35
C GLY A 132 -2.42 1.18 1.77
N ILE A 133 -1.91 0.96 0.58
CA ILE A 133 -1.96 -0.30 -0.16
C ILE A 133 -0.57 -0.66 -0.64
N VAL A 134 -0.27 -1.96 -0.62
CA VAL A 134 0.92 -2.55 -1.24
C VAL A 134 0.47 -3.77 -2.04
N LEU A 135 0.61 -3.74 -3.36
CA LEU A 135 0.21 -4.86 -4.21
C LEU A 135 1.07 -6.11 -3.96
N CYS A 136 0.40 -7.25 -4.03
CA CYS A 136 1.01 -8.55 -3.88
C CYS A 136 1.96 -8.87 -5.04
N MET A 137 3.05 -9.54 -4.71
CA MET A 137 3.97 -10.13 -5.67
C MET A 137 3.47 -11.52 -6.03
N ARG A 138 3.44 -11.83 -7.32
CA ARG A 138 3.34 -13.23 -7.77
C ARG A 138 4.70 -13.87 -7.60
N ILE A 139 4.77 -14.88 -6.75
CA ILE A 139 5.92 -15.78 -6.65
C ILE A 139 5.56 -17.00 -7.50
N THR A 140 6.17 -17.11 -8.67
CA THR A 140 6.21 -18.37 -9.40
C THR A 140 7.33 -19.19 -8.79
N ASP A 141 6.99 -20.33 -8.21
CA ASP A 141 7.96 -21.35 -7.85
C ASP A 141 8.62 -21.80 -9.17
N ASN A 142 9.87 -21.41 -9.39
CA ASN A 142 10.69 -22.07 -10.38
C ASN A 142 11.22 -23.33 -9.71
N ASP A 143 10.55 -24.45 -9.97
CA ASP A 143 11.08 -25.80 -9.75
C ASP A 143 12.34 -26.05 -10.61
#